data_AF-A0A6J8APA3-F1
#
_entry.id   AF-A0A6J8APA3-F1
#
_cell.length_a   1.000
_cell.length_b   1.000
_cell.length_c   1.000
_cell.angle_alpha   90.00
_cell.angle_beta   90.00
_cell.angle_gamma   90.00
#
_symmetry.space_group_name_H-M   'P 1'
#
loop_
_entity.id
_entity.type
_entity.pdbx_description
1 polymer ?
#
loop_
_entity_poly.entity_id
_entity_poly.type
_entity_poly.pdbx_seq_one_letter_code
_entity_poly.pdbx_strand_id
1 'polypeptide(L)'
;MLEGCYFALYIISPFIDQALKLSDSINSLLPPFLKEAVQPFAWRKCYTKHDIQSCVARVQTVGFNEKRNLYGALAISSCSSGYAIGSCNWVITSEYEKVCYVSGTSTLTTHPKPVDQASLRNSDVLILSCLTQTPSNNPDAMIGDFCVNAAVTLKNGGNVLVPCYPSGITYDLFECLSGHLDSCGLSQVPLYFVSPVSDSALAYSNIFAEWLSASKQSRVYLPEAPFPHAELVAIGRLKNCKSIHDGLSEDFKPPCVVFSGHPSLRMGDAVHFLEMWGNSSSNTIIFTEPDFPFVEALSPYQPLQIRVCYCPIDTCLRFSQANKLIKDLKPTHLVVADSYIQPPVSMPHKTEFVINWEPSPLTYRRGEVISLPIKRQFETIEITPELAASLDPQEVRSGYNITMVTGTLCCHDNKYILKKLPDEVSSGTKRKSDGTVLSSTCFFVEALTKHGFVDIKVEDTGEGCTIVDLPNDDTLIQVEPDNTHIICNGEETVRIKIRDALLKCLKKI
;
A
#
# COMPACT_ATOMS: atom_id res chain seq x y z
N MET A 1 39.96 -34.00 -6.21
CA MET A 1 39.47 -32.70 -5.67
C MET A 1 38.04 -32.76 -5.11
N LEU A 2 37.43 -33.95 -4.93
CA LEU A 2 36.03 -34.11 -4.47
C LEU A 2 35.87 -34.72 -3.06
N GLU A 3 36.95 -35.20 -2.43
CA GLU A 3 36.87 -35.77 -1.06
C GLU A 3 37.12 -34.73 0.06
N GLY A 4 37.67 -33.55 -0.26
CA GLY A 4 37.93 -32.48 0.72
C GLY A 4 36.69 -31.65 1.11
N CYS A 5 35.65 -31.61 0.28
CA CYS A 5 34.45 -30.81 0.54
C CYS A 5 33.45 -31.51 1.48
N TYR A 6 33.39 -32.85 1.47
CA TYR A 6 32.49 -33.61 2.34
C TYR A 6 32.94 -33.63 3.81
N PHE A 7 34.25 -33.61 4.07
CA PHE A 7 34.78 -33.53 5.43
C PHE A 7 34.55 -32.17 6.09
N ALA A 8 34.57 -31.08 5.33
CA ALA A 8 34.27 -29.74 5.85
C ALA A 8 32.79 -29.60 6.26
N LEU A 9 31.85 -30.20 5.52
CA LEU A 9 30.42 -30.20 5.86
C LEU A 9 30.09 -31.01 7.13
N TYR A 10 30.79 -32.14 7.36
CA TYR A 10 30.59 -32.97 8.56
C TYR A 10 31.16 -32.35 9.84
N ILE A 11 32.22 -31.55 9.75
CA ILE A 11 32.81 -30.84 10.90
C ILE A 11 32.01 -29.56 11.23
N ILE A 12 31.39 -28.93 10.23
CA ILE A 12 30.58 -27.73 10.43
C ILE A 12 29.14 -28.07 10.89
N SER A 13 28.59 -29.22 10.50
CA SER A 13 27.24 -29.68 10.89
C SER A 13 26.96 -29.65 12.41
N PRO A 14 27.81 -30.21 13.30
CA PRO A 14 27.55 -30.16 14.74
C PRO A 14 27.70 -28.75 15.33
N PHE A 15 28.51 -27.87 14.72
CA PHE A 15 28.63 -26.46 15.11
C PHE A 15 27.42 -25.64 14.64
N ILE A 16 26.86 -25.94 13.47
CA ILE A 16 25.59 -25.34 13.00
C ILE A 16 24.44 -25.82 13.87
N ASP A 17 24.36 -27.11 14.20
CA ASP A 17 23.31 -27.63 15.10
C ASP A 17 23.45 -27.09 16.53
N GLN A 18 24.68 -26.91 17.04
CA GLN A 18 24.89 -26.23 18.32
C GLN A 18 24.56 -24.75 18.25
N ALA A 19 24.91 -24.04 17.17
CA ALA A 19 24.56 -22.63 16.99
C ALA A 19 23.05 -22.44 16.80
N LEU A 20 22.37 -23.35 16.10
CA LEU A 20 20.91 -23.39 15.95
C LEU A 20 20.24 -23.67 17.30
N LYS A 21 20.71 -24.68 18.05
CA LYS A 21 20.22 -24.96 19.42
C LYS A 21 20.50 -23.80 20.40
N LEU A 22 21.63 -23.11 20.27
CA LEU A 22 21.95 -21.92 21.05
C LEU A 22 21.01 -20.77 20.65
N SER A 23 20.73 -20.61 19.36
CA SER A 23 19.82 -19.60 18.84
C SER A 23 18.38 -19.85 19.28
N ASP A 24 17.90 -21.10 19.29
CA ASP A 24 16.59 -21.49 19.80
C ASP A 24 16.48 -21.29 21.32
N SER A 25 17.55 -21.61 22.06
CA SER A 25 17.63 -21.39 23.50
C SER A 25 17.61 -19.90 23.86
N ILE A 26 18.38 -19.08 23.13
CA ILE A 26 18.39 -17.61 23.29
C ILE A 26 17.04 -17.03 22.88
N ASN A 27 16.48 -17.46 21.75
CA ASN A 27 15.15 -17.04 21.30
C ASN A 27 14.06 -17.41 22.31
N SER A 28 14.19 -18.51 23.04
CA SER A 28 13.25 -18.86 24.11
C SER A 28 13.28 -17.89 25.30
N LEU A 29 14.45 -17.30 25.59
CA LEU A 29 14.69 -16.36 26.68
C LEU A 29 14.39 -14.89 26.33
N LEU A 30 14.31 -14.57 25.04
CA LEU A 30 13.97 -13.23 24.60
C LEU A 30 12.51 -12.89 24.98
N PRO A 31 12.21 -11.66 25.38
CA PRO A 31 10.84 -11.19 25.47
C PRO A 31 10.06 -11.43 24.16
N PRO A 32 8.75 -11.71 24.19
CA PRO A 32 7.94 -12.02 23.00
C PRO A 32 8.14 -11.04 21.84
N PHE A 33 8.16 -9.74 22.12
CA PHE A 33 8.39 -8.69 21.12
C PHE A 33 9.74 -8.79 20.38
N LEU A 34 10.78 -9.38 21.01
CA LEU A 34 12.07 -9.62 20.38
C LEU A 34 12.09 -10.93 19.59
N LYS A 35 11.27 -11.92 19.96
CA LYS A 35 11.09 -13.16 19.17
C LYS A 35 10.42 -12.86 17.83
N GLU A 36 9.52 -11.88 17.81
CA GLU A 36 8.81 -11.44 16.60
C GLU A 36 9.62 -10.47 15.73
N ALA A 37 10.77 -10.00 16.21
CA ALA A 37 11.60 -9.07 15.45
C ALA A 37 12.26 -9.80 14.25
N VAL A 38 12.16 -9.20 13.07
CA VAL A 38 12.81 -9.72 11.87
C VAL A 38 14.28 -9.29 11.91
N GLN A 39 15.17 -10.23 12.22
CA GLN A 39 16.63 -10.03 12.25
C GLN A 39 17.06 -8.79 13.06
N PRO A 40 16.74 -8.71 14.36
CA PRO A 40 17.09 -7.55 15.18
C PRO A 40 18.62 -7.42 15.31
N PHE A 41 19.19 -6.34 14.78
CA PHE A 41 20.63 -6.07 14.87
C PHE A 41 21.00 -5.09 16.00
N ALA A 42 20.20 -4.03 16.21
CA ALA A 42 20.47 -3.04 17.23
C ALA A 42 19.21 -2.28 17.64
N TRP A 43 19.14 -1.88 18.91
CA TRP A 43 18.16 -0.93 19.42
C TRP A 43 18.67 0.49 19.17
N ARG A 44 17.87 1.34 18.51
CA ARG A 44 18.24 2.72 18.20
C ARG A 44 17.09 3.66 18.49
N LYS A 45 17.41 4.89 18.88
CA LYS A 45 16.44 5.98 18.85
C LYS A 45 16.12 6.28 17.38
N CYS A 46 14.87 6.05 16.97
CA CYS A 46 14.50 6.10 15.56
C CYS A 46 14.48 7.52 14.98
N TYR A 47 14.13 8.52 15.77
CA TYR A 47 13.95 9.90 15.31
C TYR A 47 14.12 10.92 16.44
N THR A 48 14.35 12.17 16.05
CA THR A 48 14.33 13.36 16.92
C THR A 48 13.09 14.21 16.65
N LYS A 49 12.82 15.19 17.52
CA LYS A 49 11.73 16.17 17.31
C LYS A 49 11.92 16.95 16.01
N HIS A 50 13.17 17.29 15.68
CA HIS A 50 13.52 17.95 14.43
C HIS A 50 13.15 17.08 13.22
N ASP A 51 13.44 15.78 13.26
CA ASP A 51 13.11 14.87 12.16
C ASP A 51 11.59 14.77 11.94
N ILE A 52 10.81 14.70 13.03
CA ILE A 52 9.34 14.74 12.96
C ILE A 52 8.87 16.04 12.30
N GLN A 53 9.34 17.20 12.79
CA GLN A 53 8.94 18.51 12.26
C GLN A 53 9.30 18.66 10.78
N SER A 54 10.52 18.27 10.39
CA SER A 54 10.97 18.32 9.00
C SER A 54 10.20 17.35 8.11
N CYS A 55 9.75 16.21 8.62
CA CYS A 55 8.96 15.24 7.86
C CYS A 55 7.54 15.75 7.65
N VAL A 56 6.87 16.18 8.73
CA VAL A 56 5.50 16.70 8.69
C VAL A 56 5.39 17.95 7.81
N ALA A 57 6.40 18.82 7.80
CA ALA A 57 6.43 20.01 6.94
C ALA A 57 6.42 19.70 5.43
N ARG A 58 6.71 18.46 5.02
CA ARG A 58 6.69 18.02 3.61
C ARG A 58 5.39 17.30 3.24
N VAL A 59 4.51 17.04 4.21
CA VAL A 59 3.24 16.36 3.97
C VAL A 59 2.29 17.32 3.26
N GLN A 60 1.76 16.87 2.12
CA GLN A 60 0.70 17.58 1.40
C GLN A 60 -0.65 16.99 1.81
N THR A 61 -1.59 17.86 2.18
CA THR A 61 -2.95 17.45 2.51
C THR A 61 -3.72 17.11 1.22
N VAL A 62 -4.46 16.01 1.27
CA VAL A 62 -5.31 15.54 0.18
C VAL A 62 -6.71 15.34 0.72
N GLY A 63 -7.70 15.98 0.10
CA GLY A 63 -9.10 15.82 0.46
C GLY A 63 -9.66 14.46 0.05
N PHE A 64 -10.77 14.03 0.68
CA PHE A 64 -11.50 12.88 0.14
C PHE A 64 -12.00 13.17 -1.27
N ASN A 65 -11.80 12.19 -2.14
CA ASN A 65 -12.09 12.19 -3.57
C ASN A 65 -11.35 13.26 -4.38
N GLU A 66 -10.39 13.96 -3.78
CA GLU A 66 -9.46 14.80 -4.51
C GLU A 66 -8.49 13.93 -5.31
N LYS A 67 -8.44 14.14 -6.63
CA LYS A 67 -7.50 13.46 -7.52
C LYS A 67 -6.19 14.23 -7.57
N ARG A 68 -5.09 13.60 -7.17
CA ARG A 68 -3.72 14.13 -7.28
C ARG A 68 -2.96 13.37 -8.34
N ASN A 69 -2.41 14.10 -9.32
CA ASN A 69 -1.55 13.52 -10.34
C ASN A 69 -0.10 13.44 -9.81
N LEU A 70 0.49 12.25 -9.90
CA LEU A 70 1.86 11.96 -9.54
C LEU A 70 2.71 11.92 -10.81
N TYR A 71 3.22 13.08 -11.21
CA TYR A 71 4.17 13.23 -12.33
C TYR A 71 3.75 12.49 -13.60
N GLY A 72 2.49 12.66 -14.00
CA GLY A 72 1.89 12.05 -15.20
C GLY A 72 1.71 10.53 -15.15
N ALA A 73 2.34 9.82 -14.22
CA ALA A 73 2.37 8.36 -14.20
C ALA A 73 1.12 7.75 -13.57
N LEU A 74 0.67 8.32 -12.46
CA LEU A 74 -0.41 7.79 -11.63
C LEU A 74 -1.29 8.94 -11.15
N ALA A 75 -2.57 8.67 -10.96
CA ALA A 75 -3.45 9.49 -10.17
C ALA A 75 -3.76 8.76 -8.86
N ILE A 76 -3.78 9.50 -7.75
CA ILE A 76 -4.21 9.00 -6.46
C ILE A 76 -5.44 9.78 -5.99
N SER A 77 -6.34 9.09 -5.31
CA SER A 77 -7.45 9.70 -4.58
C SER A 77 -7.73 8.92 -3.31
N SER A 78 -8.00 9.63 -2.22
CA SER A 78 -8.41 9.00 -0.97
C SER A 78 -9.93 8.95 -0.85
N CYS A 79 -10.51 7.89 -0.30
CA CYS A 79 -11.91 7.83 0.08
C CYS A 79 -12.06 7.44 1.55
N SER A 80 -13.19 7.77 2.18
CA SER A 80 -13.37 7.48 3.61
C SER A 80 -13.34 5.98 3.90
N SER A 81 -12.67 5.59 4.99
CA SER A 81 -12.66 4.20 5.47
C SER A 81 -13.60 3.97 6.67
N GLY A 82 -14.15 5.03 7.27
CA GLY A 82 -15.09 4.93 8.39
C GLY A 82 -14.50 4.49 9.74
N TYR A 83 -13.19 4.32 9.86
CA TYR A 83 -12.55 3.79 11.06
C TYR A 83 -12.25 4.85 12.13
N ALA A 84 -11.67 5.98 11.74
CA ALA A 84 -11.32 7.11 12.61
C ALA A 84 -11.44 8.43 11.83
N ILE A 85 -11.38 9.57 12.52
CA ILE A 85 -11.37 10.89 11.86
C ILE A 85 -10.18 10.96 10.88
N GLY A 86 -10.48 11.20 9.61
CA GLY A 86 -9.47 11.29 8.54
C GLY A 86 -8.92 9.95 8.04
N SER A 87 -9.36 8.80 8.57
CA SER A 87 -8.89 7.50 8.09
C SER A 87 -9.40 7.23 6.67
N CYS A 88 -8.54 6.73 5.78
CA CYS A 88 -8.85 6.62 4.36
C CYS A 88 -8.39 5.32 3.71
N ASN A 89 -9.09 4.95 2.64
CA ASN A 89 -8.66 3.97 1.67
C ASN A 89 -8.11 4.71 0.45
N TRP A 90 -7.03 4.21 -0.13
CA TRP A 90 -6.38 4.85 -1.27
C TRP A 90 -6.75 4.15 -2.57
N VAL A 91 -7.17 4.93 -3.55
CA VAL A 91 -7.38 4.49 -4.94
C VAL A 91 -6.24 5.06 -5.77
N ILE A 92 -5.46 4.18 -6.37
CA ILE A 92 -4.30 4.49 -7.20
C ILE A 92 -4.63 4.01 -8.61
N THR A 93 -4.68 4.93 -9.57
CA THR A 93 -5.09 4.63 -10.95
C THR A 93 -4.04 5.10 -11.93
N SER A 94 -3.71 4.26 -12.90
CA SER A 94 -3.16 4.69 -14.19
C SER A 94 -4.34 4.91 -15.17
N GLU A 95 -4.04 5.06 -16.46
CA GLU A 95 -5.05 5.10 -17.52
C GLU A 95 -5.74 3.74 -17.74
N TYR A 96 -5.05 2.63 -17.43
CA TYR A 96 -5.51 1.27 -17.74
C TYR A 96 -5.72 0.39 -16.52
N GLU A 97 -5.16 0.75 -15.38
CA GLU A 97 -5.16 -0.08 -14.18
C GLU A 97 -5.57 0.70 -12.93
N LYS A 98 -6.23 -0.01 -12.02
CA LYS A 98 -6.75 0.51 -10.76
C LYS A 98 -6.34 -0.40 -9.61
N VAL A 99 -5.59 0.16 -8.67
CA VAL A 99 -5.19 -0.47 -7.41
C VAL A 99 -5.91 0.21 -6.26
N CYS A 100 -6.60 -0.57 -5.44
CA CYS A 100 -7.25 -0.10 -4.23
C CYS A 100 -6.51 -0.63 -3.00
N TYR A 101 -6.06 0.25 -2.12
CA TYR A 101 -5.48 -0.08 -0.82
C TYR A 101 -6.51 0.19 0.28
N VAL A 102 -7.03 -0.89 0.86
CA VAL A 102 -7.99 -0.88 1.97
C VAL A 102 -7.22 -0.99 3.27
N SER A 103 -7.13 0.15 3.96
CA SER A 103 -6.51 0.29 5.27
C SER A 103 -7.49 -0.08 6.39
N GLY A 104 -7.22 0.33 7.63
CA GLY A 104 -8.16 0.22 8.74
C GLY A 104 -9.52 0.79 8.35
N THR A 105 -10.48 -0.10 8.13
CA THR A 105 -11.82 0.21 7.61
C THR A 105 -12.85 -0.28 8.60
N SER A 106 -13.93 0.47 8.77
CA SER A 106 -15.09 0.06 9.55
C SER A 106 -16.37 0.25 8.75
N THR A 107 -17.31 -0.68 8.91
CA THR A 107 -18.69 -0.55 8.43
C THR A 107 -19.67 -0.26 9.57
N LEU A 108 -19.17 -0.04 10.78
CA LEU A 108 -19.99 0.35 11.93
C LEU A 108 -20.35 1.83 11.85
N THR A 109 -21.43 2.23 12.51
CA THR A 109 -21.88 3.62 12.57
C THR A 109 -21.38 4.28 13.85
N THR A 110 -20.11 4.68 13.86
CA THR A 110 -19.49 5.46 14.94
C THR A 110 -19.41 6.95 14.57
N HIS A 111 -18.51 7.72 15.19
CA HIS A 111 -18.34 9.15 14.90
C HIS A 111 -17.74 9.54 13.53
N PRO A 112 -16.87 8.76 12.84
CA PRO A 112 -16.27 9.18 11.57
C PRO A 112 -17.27 9.16 10.40
N LYS A 113 -16.90 9.84 9.31
CA LYS A 113 -17.62 9.75 8.04
C LYS A 113 -17.67 8.30 7.56
N PRO A 114 -18.84 7.74 7.22
CA PRO A 114 -18.97 6.34 6.80
C PRO A 114 -18.05 5.98 5.63
N VAL A 115 -17.69 4.70 5.54
CA VAL A 115 -16.86 4.15 4.46
C VAL A 115 -17.47 4.43 3.07
N ASP A 116 -16.65 4.93 2.14
CA ASP A 116 -17.03 5.06 0.73
C ASP A 116 -16.57 3.83 -0.06
N GLN A 117 -17.52 2.91 -0.25
CA GLN A 117 -17.29 1.66 -0.99
C GLN A 117 -17.38 1.83 -2.50
N ALA A 118 -18.04 2.88 -3.00
CA ALA A 118 -18.29 3.04 -4.43
C ALA A 118 -16.97 3.25 -5.18
N SER A 119 -16.09 4.06 -4.61
CA SER A 119 -14.76 4.36 -5.14
C SER A 119 -13.85 3.12 -5.25
N LEU A 120 -14.12 2.06 -4.49
CA LEU A 120 -13.29 0.85 -4.42
C LEU A 120 -13.68 -0.25 -5.41
N ARG A 121 -14.85 -0.16 -6.05
CA ARG A 121 -15.40 -1.20 -6.93
C ARG A 121 -14.55 -1.44 -8.18
N ASN A 122 -14.59 -2.68 -8.68
CA ASN A 122 -13.98 -3.13 -9.93
C ASN A 122 -12.52 -2.68 -10.06
N SER A 123 -11.72 -2.92 -9.02
CA SER A 123 -10.28 -2.70 -9.06
C SER A 123 -9.57 -3.90 -9.67
N ASP A 124 -8.48 -3.66 -10.38
CA ASP A 124 -7.62 -4.74 -10.88
C ASP A 124 -6.92 -5.45 -9.73
N VAL A 125 -6.49 -4.68 -8.72
CA VAL A 125 -5.92 -5.22 -7.49
C VAL A 125 -6.55 -4.54 -6.27
N LEU A 126 -7.05 -5.35 -5.34
CA LEU A 126 -7.47 -4.91 -4.02
C LEU A 126 -6.51 -5.45 -2.96
N ILE A 127 -5.86 -4.56 -2.22
CA ILE A 127 -4.99 -4.89 -1.09
C ILE A 127 -5.78 -4.64 0.19
N LEU A 128 -6.03 -5.68 0.97
CA LEU A 128 -6.72 -5.59 2.25
C LEU A 128 -5.73 -5.85 3.38
N SER A 129 -5.38 -4.81 4.13
CA SER A 129 -4.26 -4.85 5.07
C SER A 129 -4.65 -4.94 6.55
N CYS A 130 -5.89 -4.64 6.91
CA CYS A 130 -6.31 -4.49 8.30
C CYS A 130 -7.69 -5.11 8.56
N LEU A 131 -7.71 -6.22 9.29
CA LEU A 131 -8.90 -6.83 9.87
C LEU A 131 -8.81 -6.81 11.40
N THR A 132 -9.94 -7.10 12.04
CA THR A 132 -10.02 -7.20 13.49
C THR A 132 -8.99 -8.18 14.08
N GLN A 133 -8.35 -7.79 15.17
CA GLN A 133 -7.42 -8.61 15.94
C GLN A 133 -8.13 -9.46 17.00
N THR A 134 -9.36 -9.06 17.37
CA THR A 134 -10.20 -9.77 18.36
C THR A 134 -11.52 -10.24 17.73
N PRO A 135 -11.49 -11.15 16.75
CA PRO A 135 -12.66 -11.50 15.94
C PRO A 135 -13.81 -12.16 16.73
N SER A 136 -13.52 -12.73 17.90
CA SER A 136 -14.51 -13.31 18.80
C SER A 136 -15.30 -12.27 19.61
N ASN A 137 -14.81 -11.03 19.68
CA ASN A 137 -15.41 -9.99 20.52
C ASN A 137 -16.33 -9.08 19.70
N ASN A 138 -17.47 -8.71 20.30
CA ASN A 138 -18.37 -7.72 19.72
C ASN A 138 -18.09 -6.35 20.37
N PRO A 139 -17.76 -5.29 19.60
CA PRO A 139 -17.39 -4.00 20.17
C PRO A 139 -18.53 -3.38 20.96
N ASP A 140 -19.80 -3.55 20.56
CA ASP A 140 -20.95 -3.05 21.33
C ASP A 140 -21.05 -3.74 22.69
N ALA A 141 -20.84 -5.05 22.71
CA ALA A 141 -20.81 -5.82 23.96
C ALA A 141 -19.61 -5.42 24.84
N MET A 142 -18.43 -5.22 24.24
CA MET A 142 -17.23 -4.80 24.97
C MET A 142 -17.35 -3.37 25.53
N ILE A 143 -18.02 -2.45 24.83
CA ILE A 143 -18.40 -1.14 25.36
C ILE A 143 -19.37 -1.30 26.53
N GLY A 144 -20.35 -2.20 26.43
CA GLY A 144 -21.26 -2.53 27.53
C GLY A 144 -20.51 -3.03 28.76
N ASP A 145 -19.60 -3.99 28.59
CA ASP A 145 -18.77 -4.55 29.66
C ASP A 145 -17.84 -3.49 30.27
N PHE A 146 -17.26 -2.62 29.45
CA PHE A 146 -16.47 -1.48 29.91
C PHE A 146 -17.30 -0.56 30.83
N CYS A 147 -18.48 -0.15 30.39
CA CYS A 147 -19.39 0.71 31.16
C CYS A 147 -19.82 0.06 32.48
N VAL A 148 -20.21 -1.22 32.44
CA VAL A 148 -20.62 -1.98 33.63
C VAL A 148 -19.46 -2.11 34.63
N ASN A 149 -18.27 -2.49 34.16
CA ASN A 149 -17.11 -2.65 35.04
C ASN A 149 -16.69 -1.31 35.67
N ALA A 150 -16.74 -0.22 34.91
CA ALA A 150 -16.48 1.12 35.45
C ALA A 150 -17.51 1.50 36.52
N ALA A 151 -18.81 1.36 36.23
CA ALA A 151 -19.88 1.72 37.16
C ALA A 151 -19.83 0.90 38.47
N VAL A 152 -19.58 -0.40 38.40
CA VAL A 152 -19.45 -1.26 39.60
C VAL A 152 -18.27 -0.82 40.46
N THR A 153 -17.14 -0.50 39.84
CA THR A 153 -15.94 -0.02 40.55
C THR A 153 -16.22 1.28 41.30
N LEU A 154 -16.87 2.23 40.63
CA LEU A 154 -17.21 3.55 41.19
C LEU A 154 -18.25 3.45 42.32
N LYS A 155 -19.25 2.58 42.19
CA LYS A 155 -20.24 2.31 43.27
C LYS A 155 -19.59 1.77 44.54
N ASN A 156 -18.48 1.03 44.39
CA ASN A 156 -17.70 0.52 45.51
C ASN A 156 -16.66 1.53 46.04
N GLY A 157 -16.67 2.78 45.56
CA GLY A 157 -15.75 3.84 45.97
C GLY A 157 -14.33 3.73 45.38
N GLY A 158 -14.13 2.85 44.39
CA GLY A 158 -12.85 2.69 43.70
C GLY A 158 -12.67 3.63 42.51
N ASN A 159 -11.43 3.80 42.07
CA ASN A 159 -11.09 4.55 40.86
C ASN A 159 -10.93 3.61 39.65
N VAL A 160 -11.17 4.16 38.46
CA VAL A 160 -11.03 3.44 37.19
C VAL A 160 -9.90 4.08 36.37
N LEU A 161 -8.91 3.28 35.99
CA LEU A 161 -7.84 3.67 35.07
C LEU A 161 -8.09 3.06 33.70
N VAL A 162 -8.07 3.89 32.66
CA VAL A 162 -8.25 3.48 31.26
C VAL A 162 -7.02 3.89 30.46
N PRO A 163 -6.04 2.99 30.25
CA PRO A 163 -4.89 3.27 29.40
C PRO A 163 -5.30 3.15 27.92
N CYS A 164 -5.44 4.27 27.25
CA CYS A 164 -5.96 4.35 25.88
C CYS A 164 -5.18 5.34 25.02
N TYR A 165 -5.40 5.31 23.70
CA TYR A 165 -4.89 6.37 22.82
C TYR A 165 -5.63 7.70 23.06
N PRO A 166 -4.98 8.86 22.78
CA PRO A 166 -5.59 10.17 23.03
C PRO A 166 -6.63 10.60 21.99
N SER A 167 -6.83 9.82 20.92
CA SER A 167 -7.76 10.14 19.83
C SER A 167 -8.35 8.87 19.23
N GLY A 168 -9.50 8.98 18.57
CA GLY A 168 -10.17 7.85 17.93
C GLY A 168 -11.37 7.40 18.77
N ILE A 169 -11.46 6.10 19.09
CA ILE A 169 -12.60 5.51 19.79
C ILE A 169 -12.81 6.11 21.20
N THR A 170 -11.79 6.73 21.78
CA THR A 170 -11.85 7.44 23.07
C THR A 170 -12.96 8.48 23.11
N TYR A 171 -13.30 9.13 21.98
CA TYR A 171 -14.42 10.07 21.92
C TYR A 171 -15.78 9.38 22.15
N ASP A 172 -16.01 8.21 21.53
CA ASP A 172 -17.22 7.42 21.76
C ASP A 172 -17.23 6.87 23.21
N LEU A 173 -16.06 6.52 23.77
CA LEU A 173 -15.95 6.07 25.15
C LEU A 173 -16.39 7.13 26.17
N PHE A 174 -16.02 8.40 25.96
CA PHE A 174 -16.51 9.48 26.83
C PHE A 174 -18.04 9.55 26.82
N GLU A 175 -18.64 9.52 25.63
CA GLU A 175 -20.08 9.64 25.42
C GLU A 175 -20.84 8.43 26.00
N CYS A 176 -20.40 7.21 25.70
CA CYS A 176 -21.01 5.98 26.21
C CYS A 176 -20.89 5.87 27.73
N LEU A 177 -19.70 6.17 28.28
CA LEU A 177 -19.48 6.07 29.72
C LEU A 177 -20.27 7.13 30.48
N SER A 178 -20.22 8.40 30.08
CA SER A 178 -20.93 9.47 30.79
C SER A 178 -22.42 9.21 30.85
N GLY A 179 -23.03 8.81 29.71
CA GLY A 179 -24.44 8.47 29.66
C GLY A 179 -24.79 7.27 30.53
N HIS A 180 -23.95 6.24 30.57
CA HIS A 180 -24.16 5.09 31.44
C HIS A 180 -24.03 5.45 32.93
N LEU A 181 -23.05 6.27 33.30
CA LEU A 181 -22.88 6.75 34.68
C LEU A 181 -24.09 7.57 35.14
N ASP A 182 -24.68 8.39 34.26
CA ASP A 182 -25.89 9.16 34.58
C ASP A 182 -27.08 8.24 34.89
N SER A 183 -27.27 7.20 34.07
CA SER A 183 -28.31 6.17 34.31
C SER A 183 -28.10 5.39 35.62
N CYS A 184 -26.86 5.32 36.10
CA CYS A 184 -26.48 4.65 37.35
C CYS A 184 -26.52 5.57 38.59
N GLY A 185 -26.91 6.84 38.46
CA GLY A 185 -26.88 7.81 39.55
C GLY A 185 -25.48 8.30 39.91
N LEU A 186 -24.50 8.15 39.01
CA LEU A 186 -23.10 8.52 39.18
C LEU A 186 -22.74 9.79 38.37
N SER A 187 -23.71 10.70 38.18
CA SER A 187 -23.53 11.92 37.37
C SER A 187 -22.49 12.90 37.92
N GLN A 188 -22.18 12.79 39.22
CA GLN A 188 -21.19 13.63 39.90
C GLN A 188 -19.75 13.09 39.80
N VAL A 189 -19.56 11.87 39.29
CA VAL A 189 -18.22 11.29 39.16
C VAL A 189 -17.43 12.04 38.09
N PRO A 190 -16.24 12.59 38.41
CA PRO A 190 -15.40 13.28 37.45
C PRO A 190 -14.68 12.30 36.53
N LEU A 191 -14.52 12.74 35.28
CA LEU A 191 -13.71 12.10 34.26
C LEU A 191 -12.46 12.97 34.05
N TYR A 192 -11.28 12.35 34.01
CA TYR A 192 -10.03 13.03 33.71
C TYR A 192 -9.42 12.47 32.44
N PHE A 193 -8.96 13.35 31.56
CA PHE A 193 -8.26 12.99 30.33
C PHE A 193 -6.84 13.54 30.36
N VAL A 194 -5.88 12.69 30.69
CA VAL A 194 -4.48 13.05 30.95
C VAL A 194 -3.60 12.64 29.78
N SER A 195 -3.19 13.63 28.98
CA SER A 195 -2.31 13.41 27.82
C SER A 195 -1.66 14.73 27.41
N PRO A 196 -0.38 14.77 26.99
CA PRO A 196 0.26 15.99 26.52
C PRO A 196 -0.44 16.69 25.34
N VAL A 197 -1.31 15.95 24.64
CA VAL A 197 -2.09 16.43 23.49
C VAL A 197 -3.59 16.46 23.75
N SER A 198 -4.04 16.36 25.00
CA SER A 198 -5.47 16.26 25.36
C SER A 198 -6.28 17.47 24.87
N ASP A 199 -5.80 18.69 25.11
CA ASP A 199 -6.43 19.93 24.64
C ASP A 199 -6.64 19.91 23.11
N SER A 200 -5.57 19.58 22.38
CA SER A 200 -5.60 19.55 20.91
C SER A 200 -6.47 18.43 20.38
N ALA A 201 -6.47 17.26 21.02
CA ALA A 201 -7.30 16.12 20.64
C ALA A 201 -8.80 16.45 20.79
N LEU A 202 -9.20 17.12 21.87
CA LEU A 202 -10.59 17.56 22.04
C LEU A 202 -10.95 18.68 21.06
N ALA A 203 -10.04 19.64 20.82
CA ALA A 203 -10.25 20.71 19.85
C ALA A 203 -10.45 20.16 18.42
N TYR A 204 -9.61 19.21 17.98
CA TYR A 204 -9.70 18.61 16.66
C TYR A 204 -11.01 17.84 16.42
N SER A 205 -11.59 17.25 17.46
CA SER A 205 -12.92 16.62 17.34
C SER A 205 -14.03 17.62 16.97
N ASN A 206 -13.86 18.90 17.31
CA ASN A 206 -14.80 19.97 16.98
C ASN A 206 -14.47 20.67 15.66
N ILE A 207 -13.18 20.78 15.32
CA ILE A 207 -12.71 21.48 14.11
C ILE A 207 -12.98 20.65 12.85
N PHE A 208 -12.73 19.34 12.89
CA PHE A 208 -12.82 18.46 11.71
C PHE A 208 -14.22 17.87 11.49
N ALA A 209 -15.24 18.70 11.64
CA ALA A 209 -16.65 18.30 11.54
C ALA A 209 -16.99 17.66 10.19
N GLU A 210 -16.40 18.12 9.09
CA GLU A 210 -16.62 17.64 7.73
C GLU A 210 -16.19 16.18 7.50
N TRP A 211 -15.40 15.64 8.43
CA TRP A 211 -14.90 14.26 8.45
C TRP A 211 -15.70 13.35 9.38
N LEU A 212 -16.78 13.84 10.00
CA LEU A 212 -17.63 13.09 10.92
C LEU A 212 -18.83 12.44 10.21
N SER A 213 -19.60 11.64 10.94
CA SER A 213 -20.86 11.06 10.46
C SER A 213 -21.93 12.12 10.24
N ALA A 214 -22.94 11.83 9.40
CA ALA A 214 -24.02 12.78 9.11
C ALA A 214 -24.78 13.24 10.36
N SER A 215 -24.92 12.35 11.36
CA SER A 215 -25.54 12.66 12.66
C SER A 215 -24.73 13.68 13.47
N LYS A 216 -23.39 13.58 13.44
CA LYS A 216 -22.52 14.54 14.15
C LYS A 216 -22.38 15.84 13.35
N GLN A 217 -22.35 15.77 12.02
CA GLN A 217 -22.35 16.94 11.13
C GLN A 217 -23.62 17.79 11.28
N SER A 218 -24.79 17.16 11.45
CA SER A 218 -26.06 17.89 11.54
C SER A 218 -26.11 18.85 12.74
N ARG A 219 -25.46 18.50 13.85
CA ARG A 219 -25.35 19.33 15.06
C ARG A 219 -24.58 20.62 14.82
N VAL A 220 -23.56 20.58 13.97
CA VAL A 220 -22.72 21.74 13.64
C VAL A 220 -23.52 22.79 12.86
N TYR A 221 -24.54 22.39 12.10
CA TYR A 221 -25.48 23.34 11.47
C TYR A 221 -26.42 24.03 12.49
N LEU A 222 -26.54 23.49 13.70
CA LEU A 222 -27.34 24.04 14.82
C LEU A 222 -26.46 24.79 15.85
N PRO A 223 -25.33 25.36 15.41
CA PRO A 223 -24.22 25.79 16.27
C PRO A 223 -23.88 24.92 17.50
N GLU A 224 -24.15 23.62 17.46
CA GLU A 224 -23.85 22.71 18.56
C GLU A 224 -22.53 21.98 18.32
N ALA A 225 -21.83 21.64 19.41
CA ALA A 225 -20.66 20.78 19.34
C ALA A 225 -21.06 19.38 18.83
N PRO A 226 -20.32 18.80 17.88
CA PRO A 226 -20.65 17.49 17.32
C PRO A 226 -20.66 16.41 18.40
N PHE A 227 -19.71 16.47 19.34
CA PHE A 227 -19.57 15.52 20.42
C PHE A 227 -20.12 16.02 21.76
N PRO A 228 -20.87 15.20 22.51
CA PRO A 228 -21.37 15.55 23.85
C PRO A 228 -20.28 15.85 24.88
N HIS A 229 -19.06 15.30 24.70
CA HIS A 229 -17.96 15.57 25.63
C HIS A 229 -17.56 17.04 25.71
N ALA A 230 -17.91 17.86 24.71
CA ALA A 230 -17.72 19.31 24.78
C ALA A 230 -18.52 19.94 25.93
N GLU A 231 -19.75 19.47 26.18
CA GLU A 231 -20.56 19.91 27.31
C GLU A 231 -19.98 19.42 28.64
N LEU A 232 -19.49 18.17 28.68
CA LEU A 232 -18.82 17.62 29.86
C LEU A 232 -17.59 18.45 30.26
N VAL A 233 -16.84 18.96 29.27
CA VAL A 233 -15.71 19.88 29.50
C VAL A 233 -16.23 21.23 30.02
N ALA A 234 -17.26 21.80 29.39
CA ALA A 234 -17.81 23.09 29.78
C ALA A 234 -18.34 23.12 31.22
N ILE A 235 -18.97 22.04 31.69
CA ILE A 235 -19.46 21.90 33.08
C ILE A 235 -18.38 21.43 34.07
N GLY A 236 -17.15 21.17 33.60
CA GLY A 236 -16.04 20.72 34.42
C GLY A 236 -16.12 19.26 34.91
N ARG A 237 -17.00 18.44 34.31
CA ARG A 237 -17.12 17.01 34.60
C ARG A 237 -16.06 16.19 33.89
N LEU A 238 -15.70 16.56 32.65
CA LEU A 238 -14.53 16.02 31.94
C LEU A 238 -13.41 17.07 31.99
N LYS A 239 -12.33 16.78 32.72
CA LYS A 239 -11.17 17.67 32.84
C LYS A 239 -9.98 17.12 32.07
N ASN A 240 -9.49 17.88 31.10
CA ASN A 240 -8.27 17.57 30.37
C ASN A 240 -7.05 18.21 31.04
N CYS A 241 -5.97 17.45 31.17
CA CYS A 241 -4.68 17.91 31.70
C CYS A 241 -3.57 17.41 30.78
N LYS A 242 -2.49 18.19 30.63
CA LYS A 242 -1.33 17.75 29.83
C LYS A 242 -0.47 16.73 30.56
N SER A 243 -0.46 16.82 31.88
CA SER A 243 0.24 15.90 32.76
C SER A 243 -0.41 15.87 34.15
N ILE A 244 -0.09 14.86 34.96
CA ILE A 244 -0.38 14.83 36.40
C ILE A 244 0.15 16.06 37.16
N HIS A 245 1.21 16.70 36.66
CA HIS A 245 1.77 17.92 37.26
C HIS A 245 1.04 19.20 36.84
N ASP A 246 0.12 19.09 35.87
CA ASP A 246 -0.60 20.22 35.28
C ASP A 246 -1.94 20.44 36.00
N GLY A 247 -1.89 20.84 37.27
CA GLY A 247 -3.06 21.22 38.08
C GLY A 247 -3.99 20.08 38.49
N LEU A 248 -3.75 18.85 38.05
CA LEU A 248 -4.59 17.70 38.40
C LEU A 248 -4.69 17.52 39.93
N SER A 249 -3.59 17.71 40.65
CA SER A 249 -3.51 17.49 42.10
C SER A 249 -4.42 18.40 42.94
N GLU A 250 -4.73 19.61 42.45
CA GLU A 250 -5.57 20.57 43.18
C GLU A 250 -7.05 20.20 43.11
N ASP A 251 -7.43 19.48 42.05
CA ASP A 251 -8.81 19.23 41.65
C ASP A 251 -9.17 17.74 41.58
N PHE A 252 -8.27 16.87 42.04
CA PHE A 252 -8.40 15.42 42.00
C PHE A 252 -9.42 14.92 43.03
N LYS A 253 -10.52 14.30 42.59
CA LYS A 253 -11.63 13.87 43.44
C LYS A 253 -11.99 12.40 43.21
N PRO A 254 -11.59 11.47 44.10
CA PRO A 254 -12.04 10.08 44.05
C PRO A 254 -13.48 9.93 44.60
N PRO A 255 -14.27 8.95 44.14
CA PRO A 255 -13.97 8.03 43.04
C PRO A 255 -14.03 8.74 41.68
N CYS A 256 -13.13 8.36 40.77
CA CYS A 256 -13.03 8.99 39.45
C CYS A 256 -12.68 7.99 38.34
N VAL A 257 -12.81 8.43 37.10
CA VAL A 257 -12.30 7.71 35.92
C VAL A 257 -11.19 8.53 35.27
N VAL A 258 -10.05 7.90 35.02
CA VAL A 258 -8.89 8.53 34.37
C VAL A 258 -8.60 7.81 33.06
N PHE A 259 -8.77 8.52 31.95
CA PHE A 259 -8.24 8.16 30.64
C PHE A 259 -6.84 8.74 30.52
N SER A 260 -5.81 7.91 30.42
CA SER A 260 -4.43 8.41 30.49
C SER A 260 -3.42 7.58 29.70
N GLY A 261 -2.42 8.28 29.17
CA GLY A 261 -1.17 7.69 28.70
C GLY A 261 -1.29 6.91 27.40
N HIS A 262 -0.76 5.69 27.42
CA HIS A 262 -0.67 4.78 26.28
C HIS A 262 -0.99 3.36 26.79
N PRO A 263 -1.68 2.50 26.02
CA PRO A 263 -1.99 1.11 26.42
C PRO A 263 -0.77 0.24 26.76
N SER A 264 0.45 0.70 26.47
CA SER A 264 1.68 -0.04 26.71
C SER A 264 2.10 -0.06 28.17
N LEU A 265 1.64 0.91 28.98
CA LEU A 265 2.11 1.11 30.35
C LEU A 265 3.64 1.16 30.44
N ARG A 266 4.31 1.79 29.47
CA ARG A 266 5.78 2.04 29.50
C ARG A 266 6.13 3.51 29.45
N MET A 267 5.16 4.35 29.12
CA MET A 267 5.33 5.78 28.94
C MET A 267 4.04 6.51 29.28
N GLY A 268 4.17 7.80 29.56
CA GLY A 268 3.05 8.66 29.95
C GLY A 268 2.58 8.39 31.37
N ASP A 269 1.57 9.15 31.78
CA ASP A 269 1.17 9.24 33.19
C ASP A 269 0.36 8.03 33.70
N ALA A 270 -0.09 7.15 32.79
CA ALA A 270 -0.74 5.89 33.16
C ALA A 270 0.15 5.03 34.07
N VAL A 271 1.48 5.11 33.91
CA VAL A 271 2.45 4.42 34.77
C VAL A 271 2.34 4.90 36.22
N HIS A 272 2.24 6.21 36.42
CA HIS A 272 2.15 6.79 37.76
C HIS A 272 0.83 6.44 38.46
N PHE A 273 -0.30 6.46 37.72
CA PHE A 273 -1.58 5.99 38.26
C PHE A 273 -1.53 4.52 38.65
N LEU A 274 -0.87 3.68 37.86
CA LEU A 274 -0.73 2.26 38.19
C LEU A 274 0.13 2.05 39.44
N GLU A 275 1.20 2.82 39.64
CA GLU A 275 1.98 2.81 40.88
C GLU A 275 1.12 3.21 42.10
N MET A 276 0.28 4.25 41.96
CA MET A 276 -0.60 4.72 43.03
C MET A 276 -1.75 3.75 43.35
N TRP A 277 -2.35 3.13 42.33
CA TRP A 277 -3.60 2.37 42.48
C TRP A 277 -3.42 0.85 42.43
N GLY A 278 -2.25 0.39 41.99
CA GLY A 278 -1.92 -1.02 41.73
C GLY A 278 -2.06 -1.93 42.94
N ASN A 279 -1.85 -1.40 44.15
CA ASN A 279 -1.92 -2.14 45.42
C ASN A 279 -3.30 -2.09 46.09
N SER A 280 -4.34 -1.62 45.40
CA SER A 280 -5.71 -1.60 45.94
C SER A 280 -6.68 -2.39 45.06
N SER A 281 -7.31 -3.41 45.63
CA SER A 281 -8.36 -4.20 44.97
C SER A 281 -9.69 -3.45 44.79
N SER A 282 -9.85 -2.27 45.40
CA SER A 282 -10.99 -1.40 45.13
C SER A 282 -10.92 -0.73 43.76
N ASN A 283 -9.70 -0.49 43.25
CA ASN A 283 -9.49 0.16 41.96
C ASN A 283 -9.56 -0.86 40.83
N THR A 284 -9.87 -0.38 39.62
CA THR A 284 -9.89 -1.21 38.40
C THR A 284 -9.09 -0.54 37.29
N ILE A 285 -8.27 -1.32 36.58
CA ILE A 285 -7.70 -0.93 35.29
C ILE A 285 -8.46 -1.65 34.18
N ILE A 286 -8.94 -0.89 33.18
CA ILE A 286 -9.71 -1.44 32.06
C ILE A 286 -8.99 -1.15 30.74
N PHE A 287 -8.51 -2.20 30.07
CA PHE A 287 -7.86 -2.10 28.77
C PHE A 287 -8.91 -2.16 27.66
N THR A 288 -8.87 -1.16 26.78
CA THR A 288 -9.83 -1.02 25.65
C THR A 288 -9.19 -1.28 24.29
N GLU A 289 -7.87 -1.21 24.18
CA GLU A 289 -7.16 -1.29 22.90
C GLU A 289 -6.91 -2.76 22.49
N PRO A 290 -7.35 -3.18 21.29
CA PRO A 290 -7.23 -4.58 20.85
C PRO A 290 -5.82 -4.97 20.36
N ASP A 291 -5.00 -3.99 20.02
CA ASP A 291 -3.65 -4.14 19.46
C ASP A 291 -2.55 -4.27 20.52
N PHE A 292 -2.91 -4.21 21.81
CA PHE A 292 -1.96 -4.27 22.91
C PHE A 292 -2.18 -5.51 23.81
N PRO A 293 -1.17 -6.38 23.98
CA PRO A 293 -1.25 -7.52 24.89
C PRO A 293 -1.22 -7.05 26.35
N PHE A 294 -2.39 -6.86 26.95
CA PHE A 294 -2.52 -6.28 28.30
C PHE A 294 -1.77 -7.08 29.39
N VAL A 295 -1.67 -8.41 29.24
CA VAL A 295 -0.92 -9.28 30.17
C VAL A 295 0.57 -8.93 30.14
N GLU A 296 1.15 -8.73 28.96
CA GLU A 296 2.55 -8.33 28.82
C GLU A 296 2.76 -6.89 29.29
N ALA A 297 1.80 -6.00 29.01
CA ALA A 297 1.83 -4.63 29.52
C ALA A 297 1.90 -4.59 31.06
N LEU A 298 1.14 -5.46 31.74
CA LEU A 298 1.14 -5.55 33.20
C LEU A 298 2.30 -6.35 33.80
N SER A 299 3.02 -7.15 33.01
CA SER A 299 4.05 -8.07 33.52
C SER A 299 5.11 -7.43 34.44
N PRO A 300 5.63 -6.20 34.21
CA PRO A 300 6.65 -5.62 35.09
C PRO A 300 6.11 -5.10 36.41
N TYR A 301 4.79 -4.98 36.54
CA TYR A 301 4.14 -4.42 37.73
C TYR A 301 3.70 -5.50 38.72
N GLN A 302 3.84 -6.77 38.36
CA GLN A 302 3.41 -7.89 39.22
C GLN A 302 4.28 -7.98 40.49
N PRO A 303 3.68 -8.33 41.65
CA PRO A 303 2.26 -8.62 41.86
C PRO A 303 1.40 -7.34 42.00
N LEU A 304 0.20 -7.35 41.41
CA LEU A 304 -0.80 -6.29 41.55
C LEU A 304 -2.07 -6.79 42.25
N GLN A 305 -2.68 -5.94 43.06
CA GLN A 305 -4.00 -6.19 43.67
C GLN A 305 -5.15 -5.51 42.91
N ILE A 306 -4.85 -4.50 42.08
CA ILE A 306 -5.83 -3.81 41.25
C ILE A 306 -6.59 -4.81 40.38
N ARG A 307 -7.91 -4.63 40.28
CA ARG A 307 -8.73 -5.48 39.40
C ARG A 307 -8.40 -5.15 37.94
N VAL A 308 -8.15 -6.17 37.14
CA VAL A 308 -7.83 -6.02 35.71
C VAL A 308 -9.02 -6.47 34.87
N CYS A 309 -9.49 -5.61 33.98
CA CYS A 309 -10.50 -5.93 32.99
C CYS A 309 -9.94 -5.71 31.57
N TYR A 310 -10.27 -6.62 30.66
CA TYR A 310 -9.91 -6.51 29.25
C TYR A 310 -11.20 -6.46 28.43
N CYS A 311 -11.48 -5.30 27.85
CA CYS A 311 -12.67 -5.01 27.07
C CYS A 311 -12.23 -4.45 25.70
N PRO A 312 -11.63 -5.27 24.81
CA PRO A 312 -11.06 -4.78 23.55
C PRO A 312 -12.14 -4.27 22.61
N ILE A 313 -12.08 -2.99 22.25
CA ILE A 313 -13.03 -2.32 21.37
C ILE A 313 -12.40 -2.20 19.99
N ASP A 314 -12.56 -3.26 19.21
CA ASP A 314 -12.10 -3.31 17.84
C ASP A 314 -13.23 -3.02 16.86
N THR A 315 -13.15 -1.86 16.21
CA THR A 315 -14.12 -1.42 15.20
C THR A 315 -13.70 -1.76 13.78
N CYS A 316 -12.55 -2.42 13.57
CA CYS A 316 -12.11 -2.85 12.25
C CYS A 316 -13.08 -3.86 11.62
N LEU A 317 -13.00 -4.02 10.31
CA LEU A 317 -13.74 -5.05 9.58
C LEU A 317 -13.52 -6.44 10.19
N ARG A 318 -14.63 -7.12 10.49
CA ARG A 318 -14.60 -8.57 10.77
C ARG A 318 -14.44 -9.37 9.49
N PHE A 319 -13.96 -10.61 9.60
CA PHE A 319 -13.81 -11.52 8.47
C PHE A 319 -15.12 -11.72 7.68
N SER A 320 -16.25 -11.87 8.35
CA SER A 320 -17.57 -11.98 7.68
C SER A 320 -17.96 -10.72 6.92
N GLN A 321 -17.71 -9.54 7.50
CA GLN A 321 -17.95 -8.24 6.86
C GLN A 321 -17.01 -8.01 5.68
N ALA A 322 -15.72 -8.35 5.84
CA ALA A 322 -14.72 -8.27 4.79
C ALA A 322 -15.06 -9.19 3.62
N ASN A 323 -15.41 -10.46 3.87
CA ASN A 323 -15.85 -11.38 2.83
C ASN A 323 -17.06 -10.85 2.04
N LYS A 324 -18.03 -10.22 2.71
CA LYS A 324 -19.16 -9.57 2.04
C LYS A 324 -18.70 -8.37 1.22
N LEU A 325 -17.89 -7.49 1.81
CA LEU A 325 -17.38 -6.30 1.16
C LEU A 325 -16.60 -6.64 -0.12
N ILE A 326 -15.66 -7.59 -0.06
CA ILE A 326 -14.85 -7.99 -1.22
C ILE A 326 -15.74 -8.52 -2.36
N LYS A 327 -16.76 -9.32 -2.03
CA LYS A 327 -17.75 -9.82 -3.02
C LYS A 327 -18.53 -8.69 -3.68
N ASP A 328 -18.88 -7.64 -2.93
CA ASP A 328 -19.58 -6.47 -3.46
C ASP A 328 -18.64 -5.57 -4.29
N LEU A 329 -17.35 -5.49 -3.93
CA LEU A 329 -16.34 -4.71 -4.63
C LEU A 329 -15.87 -5.36 -5.95
N LYS A 330 -15.95 -6.70 -6.06
CA LYS A 330 -15.58 -7.48 -7.25
C LYS A 330 -14.21 -7.11 -7.85
N PRO A 331 -13.11 -7.20 -7.07
CA PRO A 331 -11.77 -6.98 -7.63
C PRO A 331 -11.34 -8.13 -8.54
N THR A 332 -10.47 -7.86 -9.52
CA THR A 332 -9.89 -8.90 -10.38
C THR A 332 -8.90 -9.77 -9.59
N HIS A 333 -8.05 -9.13 -8.78
CA HIS A 333 -7.10 -9.81 -7.89
C HIS A 333 -7.22 -9.29 -6.46
N LEU A 334 -7.12 -10.21 -5.50
CA LEU A 334 -7.15 -9.90 -4.07
C LEU A 334 -5.78 -10.20 -3.45
N VAL A 335 -5.30 -9.27 -2.62
CA VAL A 335 -4.06 -9.39 -1.84
C VAL A 335 -4.39 -9.25 -0.36
N VAL A 336 -3.98 -10.21 0.46
CA VAL A 336 -4.25 -10.26 1.92
C VAL A 336 -3.03 -10.72 2.70
N ALA A 337 -2.99 -10.48 4.00
CA ALA A 337 -1.99 -11.10 4.87
C ALA A 337 -2.17 -12.64 4.86
N ASP A 338 -1.06 -13.39 4.89
CA ASP A 338 -1.08 -14.85 4.91
C ASP A 338 -1.85 -15.42 6.12
N SER A 339 -1.85 -14.69 7.24
CA SER A 339 -2.63 -15.03 8.43
C SER A 339 -4.15 -14.96 8.24
N TYR A 340 -4.64 -14.37 7.15
CA TYR A 340 -6.08 -14.24 6.89
C TYR A 340 -6.66 -15.38 6.06
N ILE A 341 -5.83 -16.26 5.50
CA ILE A 341 -6.28 -17.41 4.69
C ILE A 341 -6.35 -18.71 5.48
N GLN A 342 -5.97 -18.69 6.76
CA GLN A 342 -6.01 -19.86 7.64
C GLN A 342 -6.66 -19.49 8.98
N PRO A 343 -7.40 -20.40 9.60
CA PRO A 343 -7.93 -20.18 10.95
C PRO A 343 -6.80 -19.90 11.95
N PRO A 344 -7.05 -19.09 13.00
CA PRO A 344 -6.06 -18.85 14.05
C PRO A 344 -5.55 -20.17 14.66
N VAL A 345 -4.24 -20.26 14.91
CA VAL A 345 -3.61 -21.47 15.48
C VAL A 345 -4.24 -21.86 16.83
N SER A 346 -4.64 -20.87 17.64
CA SER A 346 -5.31 -21.09 18.91
C SER A 346 -6.74 -21.62 18.78
N MET A 347 -7.39 -21.43 17.62
CA MET A 347 -8.76 -21.85 17.35
C MET A 347 -8.92 -22.44 15.93
N PRO A 348 -8.35 -23.63 15.64
CA PRO A 348 -8.33 -24.19 14.30
C PRO A 348 -9.72 -24.49 13.70
N HIS A 349 -10.73 -24.66 14.55
CA HIS A 349 -12.12 -24.94 14.16
C HIS A 349 -12.87 -23.69 13.68
N LYS A 350 -12.33 -22.49 13.88
CA LYS A 350 -12.96 -21.20 13.57
C LYS A 350 -12.75 -20.80 12.11
N THR A 351 -13.41 -21.50 11.20
CA THR A 351 -13.31 -21.25 9.76
C THR A 351 -14.00 -19.94 9.34
N GLU A 352 -14.81 -19.34 10.21
CA GLU A 352 -15.40 -18.02 9.97
C GLU A 352 -14.37 -16.86 10.06
N PHE A 353 -13.18 -17.11 10.60
CA PHE A 353 -12.08 -16.14 10.72
C PHE A 353 -11.09 -16.25 9.56
N VAL A 354 -11.62 -16.47 8.36
CA VAL A 354 -10.83 -16.66 7.14
C VAL A 354 -11.43 -15.84 5.99
N ILE A 355 -10.57 -15.29 5.14
CA ILE A 355 -10.96 -14.67 3.89
C ILE A 355 -11.10 -15.74 2.82
N ASN A 356 -12.35 -15.91 2.34
CA ASN A 356 -12.73 -16.90 1.36
C ASN A 356 -12.95 -16.21 0.02
N TRP A 357 -12.00 -16.39 -0.90
CA TRP A 357 -12.02 -15.77 -2.22
C TRP A 357 -11.54 -16.75 -3.30
N GLU A 358 -12.24 -16.77 -4.44
CA GLU A 358 -11.87 -17.56 -5.62
C GLU A 358 -11.72 -16.63 -6.84
N PRO A 359 -10.61 -16.71 -7.60
CA PRO A 359 -9.44 -17.57 -7.38
C PRO A 359 -8.68 -17.21 -6.08
N SER A 360 -7.89 -18.15 -5.54
CA SER A 360 -7.17 -17.95 -4.27
C SER A 360 -6.43 -16.60 -4.24
N PRO A 361 -6.51 -15.85 -3.14
CA PRO A 361 -5.85 -14.55 -3.05
C PRO A 361 -4.33 -14.69 -3.03
N LEU A 362 -3.65 -13.64 -3.45
CA LEU A 362 -2.22 -13.47 -3.24
C LEU A 362 -1.97 -13.13 -1.77
N THR A 363 -1.00 -13.78 -1.16
CA THR A 363 -0.66 -13.52 0.25
C THR A 363 0.69 -12.82 0.39
N TYR A 364 0.87 -12.11 1.48
CA TYR A 364 2.16 -11.55 1.86
C TYR A 364 2.47 -11.84 3.33
N ARG A 365 3.77 -11.95 3.62
CA ARG A 365 4.34 -12.02 4.96
C ARG A 365 5.23 -10.83 5.27
N ARG A 366 5.56 -10.65 6.53
CA ARG A 366 6.45 -9.57 6.98
C ARG A 366 7.83 -9.71 6.33
N GLY A 367 8.28 -8.67 5.65
CA GLY A 367 9.59 -8.62 4.96
C GLY A 367 9.61 -9.28 3.59
N GLU A 368 8.48 -9.81 3.11
CA GLU A 368 8.36 -10.40 1.78
C GLU A 368 8.09 -9.32 0.72
N VAL A 369 8.66 -9.50 -0.47
CA VAL A 369 8.37 -8.67 -1.65
C VAL A 369 7.49 -9.47 -2.59
N ILE A 370 6.28 -8.98 -2.83
CA ILE A 370 5.32 -9.61 -3.73
C ILE A 370 5.19 -8.84 -5.03
N SER A 371 5.17 -9.55 -6.16
CA SER A 371 4.88 -8.97 -7.48
C SER A 371 3.38 -9.00 -7.73
N LEU A 372 2.76 -7.83 -7.86
CA LEU A 372 1.35 -7.72 -8.18
C LEU A 372 1.10 -8.09 -9.66
N PRO A 373 -0.03 -8.73 -9.99
CA PRO A 373 -0.35 -9.22 -11.34
C PRO A 373 -0.80 -8.09 -12.28
N ILE A 374 -0.12 -6.95 -12.23
CA ILE A 374 -0.39 -5.77 -13.06
C ILE A 374 0.62 -5.77 -14.19
N LYS A 375 0.13 -5.76 -15.43
CA LYS A 375 0.97 -5.71 -16.64
C LYS A 375 0.63 -4.47 -17.45
N ARG A 376 1.44 -3.43 -17.29
CA ARG A 376 1.37 -2.22 -18.10
C ARG A 376 1.70 -2.57 -19.56
N GLN A 377 0.67 -2.62 -20.41
CA GLN A 377 0.81 -2.96 -21.83
C GLN A 377 0.66 -1.76 -22.76
N PHE A 378 -0.14 -0.79 -22.35
CA PHE A 378 -0.52 0.35 -23.17
C PHE A 378 -0.19 1.65 -22.46
N GLU A 379 0.06 2.68 -23.25
CA GLU A 379 0.24 4.05 -22.79
C GLU A 379 -0.57 5.00 -23.64
N THR A 380 -1.15 6.01 -22.99
CA THR A 380 -1.89 7.06 -23.68
C THR A 380 -0.90 8.06 -24.27
N ILE A 381 -1.01 8.29 -25.57
CA ILE A 381 -0.21 9.27 -26.30
C ILE A 381 -1.13 10.36 -26.84
N GLU A 382 -0.84 11.61 -26.51
CA GLU A 382 -1.55 12.77 -27.03
C GLU A 382 -0.98 13.16 -28.40
N ILE A 383 -1.81 13.19 -29.44
CA ILE A 383 -1.41 13.65 -30.77
C ILE A 383 -1.62 15.15 -30.85
N THR A 384 -0.56 15.90 -31.16
CA THR A 384 -0.66 17.36 -31.33
C THR A 384 -1.64 17.75 -32.44
N PRO A 385 -2.36 18.88 -32.30
CA PRO A 385 -3.29 19.34 -33.33
C PRO A 385 -2.65 19.51 -34.71
N GLU A 386 -1.40 19.96 -34.76
CA GLU A 386 -0.63 20.13 -36.00
C GLU A 386 -0.37 18.79 -36.71
N LEU A 387 0.04 17.76 -35.97
CA LEU A 387 0.23 16.42 -36.54
C LEU A 387 -1.11 15.83 -36.96
N ALA A 388 -2.14 15.93 -36.11
CA ALA A 388 -3.48 15.43 -36.40
C ALA A 388 -4.07 16.03 -37.68
N ALA A 389 -3.86 17.33 -37.92
CA ALA A 389 -4.31 18.03 -39.13
C ALA A 389 -3.56 17.59 -40.40
N SER A 390 -2.36 17.02 -40.27
CA SER A 390 -1.58 16.50 -41.41
C SER A 390 -1.93 15.06 -41.78
N LEU A 391 -2.72 14.36 -40.96
CA LEU A 391 -3.13 12.99 -41.24
C LEU A 391 -4.23 13.00 -42.32
N ASP A 392 -4.08 12.10 -43.29
CA ASP A 392 -5.06 11.86 -44.35
C ASP A 392 -5.60 10.42 -44.24
N PRO A 393 -6.70 10.18 -43.50
CA PRO A 393 -7.28 8.85 -43.35
C PRO A 393 -8.02 8.40 -44.61
N GLN A 394 -7.62 7.25 -45.16
CA GLN A 394 -8.25 6.65 -46.33
C GLN A 394 -9.22 5.55 -45.93
N GLU A 395 -10.42 5.56 -46.50
CA GLU A 395 -11.45 4.55 -46.24
C GLU A 395 -11.08 3.23 -46.92
N VAL A 396 -10.92 2.18 -46.12
CA VAL A 396 -10.59 0.82 -46.62
C VAL A 396 -11.83 -0.09 -46.59
N ARG A 397 -12.78 0.22 -45.70
CA ARG A 397 -14.08 -0.46 -45.57
C ARG A 397 -15.08 0.56 -45.02
N SER A 398 -16.36 0.38 -45.32
CA SER A 398 -17.44 1.23 -44.77
C SER A 398 -17.28 1.43 -43.26
N GLY A 399 -16.99 2.68 -42.87
CA GLY A 399 -16.80 3.10 -41.48
C GLY A 399 -15.40 2.87 -40.88
N TYR A 400 -14.42 2.39 -41.66
CA TYR A 400 -13.04 2.17 -41.23
C TYR A 400 -12.06 2.95 -42.11
N ASN A 401 -11.42 3.96 -41.52
CA ASN A 401 -10.37 4.75 -42.16
C ASN A 401 -9.00 4.37 -41.59
N ILE A 402 -7.99 4.32 -42.45
CA ILE A 402 -6.60 4.01 -42.08
C ILE A 402 -5.71 5.17 -42.51
N THR A 403 -4.79 5.58 -41.65
CA THR A 403 -3.74 6.54 -41.98
C THR A 403 -2.42 6.10 -41.36
N MET A 404 -1.30 6.47 -41.97
CA MET A 404 0.02 6.23 -41.40
C MET A 404 0.42 7.43 -40.55
N VAL A 405 0.64 7.20 -39.26
CA VAL A 405 1.10 8.24 -38.34
C VAL A 405 2.61 8.14 -38.18
N THR A 406 3.34 9.19 -38.52
CA THR A 406 4.78 9.31 -38.25
C THR A 406 5.05 10.63 -37.55
N GLY A 407 5.75 10.60 -36.42
CA GLY A 407 6.00 11.79 -35.62
C GLY A 407 7.16 11.60 -34.65
N THR A 408 7.58 12.70 -34.03
CA THR A 408 8.56 12.69 -32.93
C THR A 408 7.82 12.49 -31.62
N LEU A 409 8.17 11.44 -30.88
CA LEU A 409 7.62 11.20 -29.55
C LEU A 409 8.39 12.02 -28.52
N CYS A 410 7.70 12.98 -27.89
CA CYS A 410 8.23 13.72 -26.74
C CYS A 410 7.74 13.06 -25.45
N CYS A 411 8.68 12.56 -24.66
CA CYS A 411 8.42 11.98 -23.35
C CYS A 411 8.89 12.95 -22.26
N HIS A 412 7.98 13.45 -21.42
CA HIS A 412 8.33 14.28 -20.27
C HIS A 412 7.39 13.98 -19.10
N ASP A 413 7.93 13.70 -17.92
CA ASP A 413 7.15 13.36 -16.71
C ASP A 413 6.03 12.35 -16.98
N ASN A 414 6.36 11.22 -17.62
CA ASN A 414 5.41 10.16 -18.00
C ASN A 414 4.22 10.62 -18.85
N LYS A 415 4.29 11.81 -19.45
CA LYS A 415 3.37 12.26 -20.48
C LYS A 415 4.01 12.09 -21.85
N TYR A 416 3.24 11.51 -22.76
CA TYR A 416 3.70 11.18 -24.11
C TYR A 416 2.93 12.03 -25.11
N ILE A 417 3.66 12.88 -25.84
CA ILE A 417 3.09 13.77 -26.85
C ILE A 417 3.73 13.46 -28.20
N LEU A 418 2.92 13.10 -29.18
CA LEU A 418 3.36 12.86 -30.55
C LEU A 418 3.28 14.14 -31.38
N LYS A 419 4.45 14.64 -31.78
CA LYS A 419 4.62 15.87 -32.55
C LYS A 419 4.92 15.57 -34.02
N LYS A 420 4.64 16.52 -34.90
CA LYS A 420 5.09 16.46 -36.29
C LYS A 420 6.62 16.33 -36.35
N LEU A 421 7.13 15.60 -37.33
CA LEU A 421 8.57 15.55 -37.59
C LEU A 421 9.09 16.96 -37.90
N PRO A 422 10.23 17.37 -37.33
CA PRO A 422 10.89 18.61 -37.75
C PRO A 422 11.25 18.53 -39.24
N ASP A 423 11.04 19.63 -39.96
CA ASP A 423 11.40 19.72 -41.38
C ASP A 423 12.94 19.62 -41.61
N GLU A 424 13.74 19.69 -40.54
CA GLU A 424 15.21 19.65 -40.54
C GLU A 424 15.84 18.33 -40.02
N VAL A 425 15.31 17.17 -40.41
CA VAL A 425 16.07 15.89 -40.29
C VAL A 425 16.56 15.42 -41.66
N SER A 426 17.35 16.29 -42.29
CA SER A 426 18.21 15.95 -43.42
C SER A 426 19.63 15.71 -42.92
N SER A 427 19.89 14.50 -42.38
CA SER A 427 21.16 13.76 -42.55
C SER A 427 21.37 12.69 -41.47
N GLY A 428 21.63 11.45 -41.91
CA GLY A 428 22.79 10.73 -41.39
C GLY A 428 22.63 9.60 -40.39
N THR A 429 21.47 9.32 -39.80
CA THR A 429 21.32 8.06 -39.02
C THR A 429 20.83 6.95 -39.94
N LYS A 430 21.82 6.20 -40.48
CA LYS A 430 21.60 4.89 -41.10
C LYS A 430 20.61 4.10 -40.24
N ARG A 431 19.44 3.75 -40.78
CA ARG A 431 18.67 2.61 -40.27
C ARG A 431 19.67 1.44 -40.18
N LYS A 432 19.87 0.87 -38.99
CA LYS A 432 20.45 -0.47 -38.91
C LYS A 432 19.54 -1.35 -39.75
N SER A 433 20.07 -1.96 -40.80
CA SER A 433 19.34 -2.98 -41.55
C SER A 433 18.99 -4.09 -40.57
N ASP A 434 17.71 -4.31 -40.34
CA ASP A 434 17.22 -5.53 -39.69
C ASP A 434 17.86 -6.71 -40.40
N GLY A 435 18.41 -7.66 -39.62
CA GLY A 435 19.23 -8.78 -40.06
C GLY A 435 18.55 -9.67 -41.10
N THR A 436 18.53 -9.20 -42.34
CA THR A 436 17.85 -9.80 -43.46
C THR A 436 18.89 -10.54 -44.29
N VAL A 437 18.84 -11.87 -44.22
CA VAL A 437 19.74 -12.76 -44.96
C VAL A 437 19.22 -12.91 -46.38
N LEU A 438 20.14 -12.93 -47.35
CA LEU A 438 19.82 -13.20 -48.76
C LEU A 438 19.18 -14.58 -48.88
N SER A 439 17.99 -14.67 -49.49
CA SER A 439 17.19 -15.91 -49.52
C SER A 439 17.87 -17.08 -50.24
N SER A 440 18.57 -16.80 -51.33
CA SER A 440 19.46 -17.69 -52.09
C SER A 440 20.22 -16.89 -53.14
N THR A 441 21.48 -17.25 -53.39
CA THR A 441 22.32 -16.69 -54.45
C THR A 441 21.74 -16.93 -55.85
N CYS A 442 21.05 -18.06 -56.08
CA CYS A 442 20.39 -18.36 -57.36
C CYS A 442 19.27 -17.35 -57.69
N PHE A 443 18.43 -17.01 -56.71
CA PHE A 443 17.37 -16.00 -56.91
C PHE A 443 17.93 -14.61 -57.15
N PHE A 444 19.09 -14.30 -56.56
CA PHE A 444 19.76 -13.03 -56.77
C PHE A 444 20.35 -12.90 -58.18
N VAL A 445 20.95 -13.97 -58.70
CA VAL A 445 21.44 -14.01 -60.10
C VAL A 445 20.27 -13.86 -61.08
N GLU A 446 19.13 -14.53 -60.86
CA GLU A 446 17.92 -14.34 -61.68
C GLU A 446 17.39 -12.90 -61.62
N ALA A 447 17.45 -12.26 -60.45
CA ALA A 447 17.03 -10.87 -60.29
C ALA A 447 17.97 -9.92 -61.06
N LEU A 448 19.28 -10.16 -61.06
CA LEU A 448 20.24 -9.41 -61.85
C LEU A 448 19.96 -9.54 -63.35
N THR A 449 19.73 -10.76 -63.86
CA THR A 449 19.36 -10.97 -65.27
C THR A 449 18.08 -10.21 -65.65
N LYS A 450 17.07 -10.18 -64.76
CA LYS A 450 15.84 -9.39 -64.98
C LYS A 450 16.06 -7.88 -65.04
N HIS A 451 17.13 -7.36 -64.41
CA HIS A 451 17.47 -5.94 -64.45
C HIS A 451 18.45 -5.60 -65.59
N GLY A 452 18.69 -6.56 -66.50
CA GLY A 452 19.42 -6.36 -67.75
C GLY A 452 20.91 -6.65 -67.68
N PHE A 453 21.40 -7.27 -66.60
CA PHE A 453 22.79 -7.73 -66.52
C PHE A 453 23.00 -8.98 -67.38
N VAL A 454 24.08 -8.99 -68.15
CA VAL A 454 24.47 -10.06 -69.09
C VAL A 454 25.91 -10.47 -68.83
N ASP A 455 26.22 -11.75 -69.05
CA ASP A 455 27.53 -12.39 -68.78
C ASP A 455 27.91 -12.45 -67.29
N ILE A 456 26.95 -12.83 -66.44
CA ILE A 456 27.17 -13.00 -64.99
C ILE A 456 27.98 -14.28 -64.73
N LYS A 457 29.15 -14.15 -64.10
CA LYS A 457 29.97 -15.28 -63.68
C LYS A 457 29.79 -15.53 -62.20
N VAL A 458 29.55 -16.79 -61.83
CA VAL A 458 29.32 -17.20 -60.43
C VAL A 458 30.36 -18.26 -60.07
N GLU A 459 31.17 -17.97 -59.06
CA GLU A 459 32.20 -18.87 -58.55
C GLU A 459 31.95 -19.15 -57.06
N ASP A 460 31.82 -20.43 -56.70
CA ASP A 460 31.77 -20.87 -55.31
C ASP A 460 33.18 -21.20 -54.83
N THR A 461 33.68 -20.44 -53.85
CA THR A 461 35.09 -20.52 -53.39
C THR A 461 35.32 -21.55 -52.27
N GLY A 462 34.29 -22.32 -51.91
CA GLY A 462 34.30 -23.16 -50.70
C GLY A 462 34.07 -22.32 -49.43
N GLU A 463 33.54 -22.91 -48.37
CA GLU A 463 33.11 -22.22 -47.12
C GLU A 463 31.81 -21.39 -47.20
N GLY A 464 30.97 -21.61 -48.22
CA GLY A 464 29.68 -20.92 -48.34
C GLY A 464 29.79 -19.47 -48.81
N CYS A 465 30.96 -19.11 -49.36
CA CYS A 465 31.19 -17.84 -50.04
C CYS A 465 30.98 -18.02 -51.55
N THR A 466 30.02 -17.26 -52.10
CA THR A 466 29.76 -17.19 -53.54
C THR A 466 30.18 -15.82 -54.07
N ILE A 467 31.03 -15.81 -55.08
CA ILE A 467 31.45 -14.60 -55.78
C ILE A 467 30.64 -14.49 -57.07
N VAL A 468 29.94 -13.36 -57.24
CA VAL A 468 29.23 -13.00 -58.45
C VAL A 468 29.98 -11.86 -59.12
N ASP A 469 30.63 -12.16 -60.24
CA ASP A 469 31.37 -11.21 -61.06
C ASP A 469 30.50 -10.74 -62.23
N LEU A 470 30.46 -9.41 -62.44
CA LEU A 470 29.76 -8.72 -63.51
C LEU A 470 30.83 -8.03 -64.38
N PRO A 471 31.44 -8.74 -65.35
CA PRO A 471 32.63 -8.26 -66.06
C PRO A 471 32.35 -7.02 -66.91
N ASN A 472 31.14 -6.90 -67.44
CA ASN A 472 30.72 -5.78 -68.29
C ASN A 472 30.51 -4.48 -67.51
N ASP A 473 30.33 -4.57 -66.19
CA ASP A 473 29.95 -3.46 -65.32
C ASP A 473 30.99 -3.17 -64.22
N ASP A 474 32.19 -3.78 -64.32
CA ASP A 474 33.30 -3.69 -63.36
C ASP A 474 32.85 -3.78 -61.90
N THR A 475 32.05 -4.83 -61.62
CA THR A 475 31.42 -5.02 -60.32
C THR A 475 31.58 -6.45 -59.81
N LEU A 476 32.10 -6.57 -58.58
CA LEU A 476 32.30 -7.82 -57.86
C LEU A 476 31.39 -7.86 -56.63
N ILE A 477 30.59 -8.92 -56.49
CA ILE A 477 29.70 -9.12 -55.36
C ILE A 477 30.10 -10.40 -54.63
N GLN A 478 30.54 -10.27 -53.38
CA GLN A 478 30.88 -11.38 -52.50
C GLN A 478 29.71 -11.62 -51.54
N VAL A 479 29.10 -12.80 -51.62
CA VAL A 479 28.00 -13.22 -50.75
C VAL A 479 28.52 -14.28 -49.78
N GLU A 480 28.49 -13.94 -48.50
CA GLU A 480 28.79 -14.83 -47.37
C GLU A 480 27.48 -15.12 -46.59
N PRO A 481 27.45 -16.14 -45.70
CA PRO A 481 26.24 -16.50 -44.96
C PRO A 481 25.63 -15.34 -44.16
N ASP A 482 26.47 -14.48 -43.57
CA ASP A 482 26.03 -13.39 -42.70
C ASP A 482 26.33 -11.99 -43.28
N ASN A 483 27.06 -11.90 -44.39
CA ASN A 483 27.52 -10.65 -44.98
C ASN A 483 27.40 -10.65 -46.50
N THR A 484 27.14 -9.47 -47.09
CA THR A 484 27.25 -9.29 -48.55
C THR A 484 28.07 -8.05 -48.82
N HIS A 485 29.17 -8.20 -49.54
CA HIS A 485 30.10 -7.14 -49.88
C HIS A 485 30.03 -6.86 -51.37
N ILE A 486 29.82 -5.59 -51.76
CA ILE A 486 29.68 -5.18 -53.16
C ILE A 486 30.77 -4.17 -53.46
N ILE A 487 31.65 -4.50 -54.39
CA ILE A 487 32.68 -3.63 -54.93
C ILE A 487 32.26 -3.27 -56.35
N CYS A 488 31.75 -2.05 -56.53
CA CYS A 488 31.23 -1.56 -57.80
C CYS A 488 32.00 -0.30 -58.19
N ASN A 489 32.73 -0.36 -59.30
CA ASN A 489 33.39 0.82 -59.89
C ASN A 489 32.58 1.44 -61.03
N GLY A 490 31.43 0.85 -61.39
CA GLY A 490 30.54 1.33 -62.45
C GLY A 490 29.73 2.59 -62.12
N GLU A 491 28.95 3.06 -63.09
CA GLU A 491 28.10 4.27 -62.96
C GLU A 491 26.98 4.11 -61.91
N GLU A 492 26.47 5.24 -61.39
CA GLU A 492 25.41 5.27 -60.35
C GLU A 492 24.13 4.51 -60.79
N THR A 493 23.86 4.43 -62.09
CA THR A 493 22.73 3.69 -62.67
C THR A 493 22.85 2.18 -62.44
N VAL A 494 24.06 1.62 -62.52
CA VAL A 494 24.37 0.22 -62.23
C VAL A 494 24.16 -0.07 -60.75
N ARG A 495 24.65 0.82 -59.88
CA ARG A 495 24.50 0.71 -58.43
C ARG A 495 23.04 0.66 -57.98
N ILE A 496 22.19 1.50 -58.58
CA ILE A 496 20.75 1.52 -58.30
C ILE A 496 20.09 0.20 -58.72
N LYS A 497 20.43 -0.33 -59.90
CA LYS A 497 19.90 -1.62 -60.38
C LYS A 497 20.30 -2.78 -59.48
N ILE A 498 21.56 -2.82 -59.01
CA ILE A 498 22.05 -3.85 -58.09
C ILE A 498 21.34 -3.75 -56.73
N ARG A 499 21.18 -2.54 -56.19
CA ARG A 499 20.44 -2.29 -54.95
C ARG A 499 19.00 -2.80 -55.06
N ASP A 500 18.31 -2.46 -56.14
CA ASP A 500 16.90 -2.82 -56.32
C ASP A 500 16.71 -4.32 -56.55
N ALA A 501 17.67 -4.98 -57.21
CA ALA A 501 17.72 -6.44 -57.32
C ALA A 501 17.96 -7.09 -55.94
N LEU A 502 18.90 -6.57 -55.15
CA LEU A 502 19.24 -7.12 -53.83
C LEU A 502 18.08 -6.99 -52.84
N LEU A 503 17.44 -5.82 -52.78
CA LEU A 503 16.29 -5.57 -51.89
C LEU A 503 15.11 -6.51 -52.15
N LYS A 504 14.91 -6.97 -53.40
CA LYS A 504 13.87 -7.96 -53.75
C LYS A 504 14.20 -9.37 -53.26
N CYS A 505 15.48 -9.68 -53.04
CA CYS A 505 15.96 -11.00 -52.65
C CYS A 505 16.12 -11.19 -51.14
N LEU A 506 15.94 -10.13 -50.35
CA LEU A 506 15.96 -10.17 -48.88
C LEU A 506 14.66 -10.77 -48.33
N LYS A 507 14.76 -11.75 -47.42
CA LYS A 507 13.60 -12.22 -46.65
C LYS A 507 13.23 -11.14 -45.62
N LYS A 508 11.99 -10.63 -45.66
CA LYS A 508 11.45 -9.83 -44.55
C LYS A 508 11.23 -10.76 -43.36
N ILE A 509 11.86 -10.47 -42.22
CA ILE A 509 11.58 -11.13 -40.94
C ILE A 509 10.34 -10.48 -40.33
#